data_AF-A0A1F7WVY1-F1
#
_entry.id   AF-A0A1F7WVY1-F1
#
_cell.length_a   1.000
_cell.length_b   1.000
_cell.length_c   1.000
_cell.angle_alpha   90.00
_cell.angle_beta   90.00
_cell.angle_gamma   90.00
#
_symmetry.space_group_name_H-M   'P 1'
#
loop_
_entity.id
_entity.type
_entity.pdbx_description
1 polymer ?
#
loop_
_entity_poly.entity_id
_entity_poly.type
_entity_poly.pdbx_seq_one_letter_code
_entity_poly.pdbx_strand_id
1 'polypeptide(L)'
;MNGNQILSLVGLIIVIAGIFCPIISVPVTGDLNLWGNGDAEGAVVLGISIAILICIFITMDKGVIFLGVINLAIISAVFIGFQIKISGGSAIQLQWGWALLALGSFLLLFGAWEKNFVMVIACIVGAGLMSGALAYFNFYMEAEKTRNIAVKDCERLSAAYHKYYETEGREIETLNELQEKYVPDIDTLKDPWGNDYEFDNVMKKIYSKGPDAKAKTSDDVAVFVNRK
;
A
#
# COMPACT_ATOMS: atom_id res chain seq x y z
N MET A 1 -35.38 -11.00 -13.56
CA MET A 1 -34.32 -10.03 -13.92
C MET A 1 -34.53 -9.58 -15.35
N ASN A 2 -34.37 -8.30 -15.63
CA ASN A 2 -34.39 -7.77 -17.01
C ASN A 2 -32.99 -7.86 -17.65
N GLY A 3 -32.87 -7.54 -18.95
CA GLY A 3 -31.60 -7.60 -19.68
C GLY A 3 -30.48 -6.75 -19.05
N ASN A 4 -30.85 -5.56 -18.54
CA ASN A 4 -29.94 -4.63 -17.86
C ASN A 4 -29.36 -5.20 -16.56
N GLN A 5 -30.20 -5.82 -15.72
CA GLN A 5 -29.76 -6.49 -14.50
C GLN A 5 -28.88 -7.70 -14.80
N ILE A 6 -29.19 -8.45 -15.87
CA ILE A 6 -28.35 -9.57 -16.31
C ILE A 6 -26.99 -9.05 -16.74
N LEU A 7 -26.93 -7.95 -17.47
CA LEU A 7 -25.67 -7.35 -17.90
C LEU A 7 -24.84 -6.86 -16.70
N SER A 8 -25.47 -6.20 -15.72
CA SER A 8 -24.80 -5.80 -14.49
C SER A 8 -24.28 -7.00 -13.70
N LEU A 9 -25.04 -8.11 -13.66
CA LEU A 9 -24.63 -9.34 -13.01
C LEU A 9 -23.44 -9.99 -13.72
N VAL A 10 -23.45 -10.05 -15.06
CA VAL A 10 -22.33 -10.57 -15.84
C VAL A 10 -21.07 -9.74 -15.59
N GLY A 11 -21.20 -8.41 -15.62
CA GLY A 11 -20.09 -7.51 -15.26
C GLY A 11 -19.56 -7.77 -13.85
N LEU A 12 -20.45 -7.94 -12.87
CA LEU A 12 -20.07 -8.26 -11.49
C LEU A 12 -19.32 -9.60 -11.38
N ILE A 13 -19.77 -10.64 -12.08
CA ILE A 13 -19.10 -11.96 -12.10
C ILE A 13 -17.68 -11.80 -12.68
N ILE A 14 -17.52 -11.02 -13.74
CA ILE A 14 -16.23 -10.75 -14.36
C ILE A 14 -15.31 -9.97 -13.40
N VAL A 15 -15.83 -8.96 -12.68
CA VAL A 15 -15.06 -8.26 -11.63
C VAL A 15 -14.58 -9.25 -10.57
N ILE A 16 -15.48 -10.09 -10.04
CA ILE A 16 -15.14 -11.07 -9.01
C ILE A 16 -14.08 -12.05 -9.52
N ALA A 17 -14.20 -12.54 -10.76
CA ALA A 17 -13.17 -13.37 -11.37
C ALA A 17 -11.82 -12.64 -11.48
N GLY A 18 -11.85 -11.37 -11.89
CA GLY A 18 -10.67 -10.51 -12.00
C GLY A 18 -9.91 -10.31 -10.68
N ILE A 19 -10.59 -10.30 -9.53
CA ILE A 19 -9.95 -10.19 -8.20
C ILE A 19 -8.93 -11.32 -7.96
N PHE A 20 -9.22 -12.51 -8.47
CA PHE A 20 -8.37 -13.69 -8.27
C PHE A 20 -7.39 -13.94 -9.43
N CYS A 21 -7.48 -13.16 -10.50
CA CYS A 21 -6.60 -13.30 -11.66
C CYS A 21 -5.29 -12.52 -11.45
N PRO A 22 -4.17 -12.95 -12.08
CA PRO A 22 -2.89 -12.25 -11.98
C PRO A 22 -3.00 -10.78 -12.41
N ILE A 23 -2.65 -9.86 -11.53
CA ILE A 23 -2.64 -8.41 -11.81
C ILE A 23 -1.21 -7.88 -11.94
N ILE A 24 -0.26 -8.45 -11.21
CA ILE A 24 1.15 -8.11 -11.31
C ILE A 24 2.02 -9.35 -11.22
N SER A 25 3.24 -9.26 -11.73
CA SER A 25 4.29 -10.24 -11.53
C SER A 25 5.50 -9.58 -10.90
N VAL A 26 6.04 -10.24 -9.87
CA VAL A 26 7.19 -9.76 -9.09
C VAL A 26 8.31 -10.80 -9.21
N PRO A 27 9.58 -10.40 -9.46
CA PRO A 27 10.64 -11.36 -9.82
C PRO A 27 10.90 -12.50 -8.84
N VAL A 28 10.63 -12.28 -7.54
CA VAL A 28 10.88 -13.28 -6.48
C VAL A 28 9.59 -13.98 -6.05
N THR A 29 8.49 -13.24 -5.95
CA THR A 29 7.21 -13.73 -5.41
C THR A 29 6.33 -14.39 -6.48
N GLY A 30 6.61 -14.15 -7.77
CA GLY A 30 5.80 -14.63 -8.87
C GLY A 30 4.56 -13.76 -9.10
N ASP A 31 3.52 -14.38 -9.65
CA ASP A 31 2.28 -13.70 -10.02
C ASP A 31 1.40 -13.47 -8.79
N LEU A 32 1.02 -12.21 -8.57
CA LEU A 32 0.10 -11.80 -7.52
C LEU A 32 -1.22 -11.34 -8.14
N ASN A 33 -2.32 -11.70 -7.48
CA ASN A 33 -3.66 -11.20 -7.75
C ASN A 33 -4.05 -10.13 -6.71
N LEU A 34 -5.23 -9.52 -6.86
CA LEU A 34 -5.69 -8.45 -5.97
C LEU A 34 -5.92 -8.94 -4.52
N TRP A 35 -6.17 -10.24 -4.33
CA TRP A 35 -6.33 -10.86 -3.03
C TRP A 35 -5.00 -11.23 -2.35
N GLY A 36 -4.05 -11.73 -3.14
CA GLY A 36 -2.79 -12.32 -2.70
C GLY A 36 -1.64 -11.33 -2.57
N ASN A 37 -1.87 -10.04 -2.85
CA ASN A 37 -0.88 -8.97 -2.69
C ASN A 37 -0.52 -8.68 -1.22
N GLY A 38 -1.20 -9.30 -0.25
CA GLY A 38 -1.00 -9.05 1.19
C GLY A 38 -1.73 -7.81 1.71
N ASP A 39 -2.36 -7.05 0.82
CA ASP A 39 -3.19 -5.89 1.15
C ASP A 39 -4.67 -6.26 1.28
N ALA A 40 -5.40 -5.52 2.12
CA ALA A 40 -6.83 -5.72 2.34
C ALA A 40 -7.72 -5.32 1.14
N GLU A 41 -7.13 -4.78 0.06
CA GLU A 41 -7.83 -4.17 -1.07
C GLU A 41 -8.71 -5.18 -1.82
N GLY A 42 -8.20 -6.39 -2.10
CA GLY A 42 -9.00 -7.45 -2.72
C GLY A 42 -10.20 -7.89 -1.88
N ALA A 43 -10.05 -7.89 -0.55
CA ALA A 43 -11.16 -8.20 0.37
C ALA A 43 -12.21 -7.08 0.39
N VAL A 44 -11.79 -5.82 0.34
CA VAL A 44 -12.70 -4.67 0.26
C VAL A 44 -13.47 -4.68 -1.06
N VAL A 45 -12.79 -4.90 -2.19
CA VAL A 45 -13.42 -4.98 -3.53
C VAL A 45 -14.40 -6.15 -3.60
N LEU A 46 -14.06 -7.31 -3.00
CA LEU A 46 -14.97 -8.45 -2.91
C LEU A 46 -16.20 -8.14 -2.03
N GLY A 47 -15.99 -7.50 -0.88
CA GLY A 47 -17.07 -7.09 0.02
C GLY A 47 -18.06 -6.13 -0.64
N ILE A 48 -17.54 -5.13 -1.37
CA ILE A 48 -18.37 -4.21 -2.17
C ILE A 48 -19.10 -4.98 -3.29
N SER A 49 -18.43 -5.94 -3.93
CA SER A 49 -19.04 -6.77 -4.98
C SER A 49 -20.24 -7.58 -4.45
N ILE A 50 -20.17 -8.10 -3.22
CA ILE A 50 -21.30 -8.75 -2.56
C ILE A 50 -22.44 -7.77 -2.29
N ALA A 51 -22.14 -6.55 -1.84
CA ALA A 51 -23.15 -5.52 -1.64
C ALA A 51 -23.83 -5.10 -2.97
N ILE A 52 -23.06 -5.03 -4.07
CA ILE A 52 -23.61 -4.78 -5.42
C ILE A 52 -24.54 -5.93 -5.84
N LEU A 53 -24.16 -7.18 -5.58
CA LEU A 53 -25.00 -8.34 -5.88
C LEU A 53 -26.38 -8.21 -5.23
N ILE A 54 -26.41 -7.84 -3.95
CA ILE A 54 -27.66 -7.58 -3.22
C ILE A 54 -28.45 -6.47 -3.90
N CYS A 55 -27.80 -5.34 -4.23
CA CYS A 55 -28.45 -4.21 -4.92
C CYS A 55 -29.08 -4.61 -6.26
N ILE A 56 -28.43 -5.48 -7.04
CA ILE A 56 -28.96 -6.01 -8.31
C ILE A 56 -30.26 -6.78 -8.04
N PHE A 57 -30.28 -7.67 -7.04
CA PHE A 57 -31.45 -8.49 -6.72
C PHE A 57 -32.62 -7.69 -6.16
N ILE A 58 -32.37 -6.66 -5.35
CA ILE A 58 -33.42 -5.76 -4.84
C ILE A 58 -33.79 -4.64 -5.83
N THR A 59 -33.28 -4.69 -7.07
CA THR A 59 -33.55 -3.71 -8.13
C THR A 59 -33.18 -2.26 -7.78
N MET A 60 -32.19 -2.08 -6.89
CA MET A 60 -31.75 -0.77 -6.43
C MET A 60 -30.69 -0.20 -7.38
N ASP A 61 -31.10 0.22 -8.57
CA ASP A 61 -30.23 0.68 -9.67
C ASP A 61 -29.23 1.77 -9.22
N LYS A 62 -29.67 2.72 -8.38
CA LYS A 62 -28.79 3.78 -7.84
C LYS A 62 -27.70 3.23 -6.91
N GLY A 63 -28.02 2.19 -6.14
CA GLY A 63 -27.08 1.50 -5.27
C GLY A 63 -26.01 0.75 -6.05
N VAL A 64 -26.42 0.08 -7.13
CA VAL A 64 -25.50 -0.58 -8.08
C VAL A 64 -24.49 0.41 -8.65
N ILE A 65 -24.95 1.61 -9.05
CA ILE A 65 -24.09 2.65 -9.60
C ILE A 65 -23.13 3.19 -8.55
N PHE A 66 -23.64 3.59 -7.37
CA PHE A 66 -22.82 4.15 -6.31
C PHE A 66 -21.72 3.19 -5.86
N LEU A 67 -22.08 1.96 -5.54
CA LEU A 67 -21.13 0.94 -5.11
C LEU A 67 -20.21 0.50 -6.25
N GLY A 68 -20.72 0.37 -7.47
CA GLY A 68 -19.93 0.03 -8.66
C GLY A 68 -18.84 1.07 -8.97
N VAL A 69 -19.17 2.34 -8.80
CA VAL A 69 -18.23 3.46 -8.98
C VAL A 69 -17.18 3.47 -7.87
N ILE A 70 -17.56 3.26 -6.61
CA ILE A 70 -16.59 3.12 -5.51
C ILE A 70 -15.64 1.96 -5.81
N ASN A 71 -16.19 0.83 -6.25
CA ASN A 71 -15.40 -0.36 -6.59
C ASN A 71 -14.39 -0.06 -7.71
N LEU A 72 -14.84 0.63 -8.77
CA LEU A 72 -13.99 1.08 -9.87
C LEU A 72 -12.91 2.07 -9.41
N ALA A 73 -13.25 3.01 -8.51
CA ALA A 73 -12.29 3.98 -7.98
C ALA A 73 -11.17 3.31 -7.17
N ILE A 74 -11.50 2.30 -6.36
CA ILE A 74 -10.52 1.51 -5.60
C ILE A 74 -9.63 0.74 -6.59
N ILE A 75 -10.21 -0.03 -7.52
CA ILE A 75 -9.45 -0.79 -8.53
C ILE A 75 -8.51 0.14 -9.31
N SER A 76 -8.99 1.33 -9.71
CA SER A 76 -8.19 2.32 -10.43
C SER A 76 -7.08 2.92 -9.57
N ALA A 77 -7.33 3.17 -8.28
CA ALA A 77 -6.32 3.65 -7.34
C ALA A 77 -5.18 2.63 -7.17
N VAL A 78 -5.53 1.34 -7.04
CA VAL A 78 -4.53 0.26 -6.98
C VAL A 78 -3.71 0.20 -8.28
N PHE A 79 -4.36 0.31 -9.43
CA PHE A 79 -3.67 0.36 -10.72
C PHE A 79 -2.67 1.52 -10.80
N ILE A 80 -3.08 2.74 -10.40
CA ILE A 80 -2.23 3.92 -10.38
C ILE A 80 -1.07 3.73 -9.39
N GLY A 81 -1.32 3.17 -8.21
CA GLY A 81 -0.28 2.84 -7.24
C GLY A 81 0.81 1.94 -7.82
N PHE A 82 0.42 0.89 -8.55
CA PHE A 82 1.39 0.04 -9.24
C PHE A 82 2.13 0.75 -10.36
N GLN A 83 1.47 1.62 -11.14
CA GLN A 83 2.15 2.44 -12.15
C GLN A 83 3.24 3.34 -11.53
N ILE A 84 2.95 3.94 -10.37
CA ILE A 84 3.94 4.74 -9.64
C ILE A 84 5.13 3.86 -9.23
N LYS A 85 4.88 2.68 -8.64
CA LYS A 85 5.95 1.74 -8.24
C LYS A 85 6.82 1.31 -9.44
N ILE A 86 6.22 1.00 -10.58
CA ILE A 86 6.95 0.66 -11.82
C ILE A 86 7.79 1.85 -12.30
N SER A 87 7.23 3.07 -12.31
CA SER A 87 7.96 4.28 -12.71
C SER A 87 9.16 4.60 -11.81
N GLY A 88 9.12 4.17 -10.55
CA GLY A 88 10.22 4.28 -9.59
C GLY A 88 11.35 3.28 -9.79
N GLY A 89 11.33 2.46 -10.86
CA GLY A 89 12.39 1.50 -11.18
C GLY A 89 12.15 0.09 -10.65
N SER A 90 10.97 -0.20 -10.11
CA SER A 90 10.61 -1.56 -9.68
C SER A 90 10.51 -2.49 -10.89
N ALA A 91 11.09 -3.69 -10.82
CA ALA A 91 10.97 -4.74 -11.84
C ALA A 91 9.59 -5.45 -11.80
N ILE A 92 8.51 -4.70 -11.61
CA ILE A 92 7.13 -5.19 -11.55
C ILE A 92 6.53 -5.14 -12.96
N GLN A 93 5.86 -6.21 -13.38
CA GLN A 93 5.18 -6.27 -14.67
C GLN A 93 3.66 -6.35 -14.48
N LEU A 94 2.90 -5.58 -15.27
CA LEU A 94 1.43 -5.71 -15.32
C LEU A 94 0.99 -7.01 -15.99
N GLN A 95 -0.04 -7.63 -15.43
CA GLN A 95 -0.64 -8.87 -15.93
C GLN A 95 -2.07 -8.64 -16.46
N TRP A 96 -2.69 -9.67 -17.04
CA TRP A 96 -3.95 -9.56 -17.77
C TRP A 96 -5.20 -9.40 -16.89
N GLY A 97 -5.12 -9.63 -15.57
CA GLY A 97 -6.24 -9.50 -14.64
C GLY A 97 -6.88 -8.10 -14.64
N TRP A 98 -6.10 -7.06 -14.96
CA TRP A 98 -6.63 -5.70 -15.15
C TRP A 98 -7.68 -5.61 -16.26
N ALA A 99 -7.56 -6.40 -17.33
CA ALA A 99 -8.51 -6.40 -18.41
C ALA A 99 -9.88 -6.95 -17.96
N LEU A 100 -9.90 -7.98 -17.11
CA LEU A 100 -11.15 -8.49 -16.53
C LEU A 100 -11.75 -7.45 -15.58
N LEU A 101 -10.95 -6.86 -14.70
CA LEU A 101 -11.44 -5.85 -13.75
C LEU A 101 -12.06 -4.65 -14.50
N ALA A 102 -11.36 -4.12 -15.52
CA ALA A 102 -11.85 -3.01 -16.32
C ALA A 102 -13.12 -3.37 -17.12
N LEU A 103 -13.11 -4.51 -17.82
CA LEU A 103 -14.26 -4.96 -18.61
C LEU A 103 -15.48 -5.25 -17.73
N GLY A 104 -15.27 -5.93 -16.60
CA GLY A 104 -16.31 -6.24 -15.63
C GLY A 104 -16.94 -4.96 -15.06
N SER A 105 -16.11 -4.00 -14.62
CA SER A 105 -16.60 -2.71 -14.13
C SER A 105 -17.38 -1.93 -15.20
N PHE A 106 -16.93 -1.96 -16.45
CA PHE A 106 -17.63 -1.34 -17.57
C PHE A 106 -19.02 -1.96 -17.78
N LEU A 107 -19.10 -3.30 -17.89
CA LEU A 107 -20.37 -4.01 -18.09
C LEU A 107 -21.33 -3.82 -16.91
N LEU A 108 -20.79 -3.81 -15.68
CA LEU A 108 -21.53 -3.59 -14.45
C LEU A 108 -22.27 -2.25 -14.47
N LEU A 109 -21.55 -1.18 -14.81
CA LEU A 109 -22.11 0.18 -14.86
C LEU A 109 -22.97 0.40 -16.11
N PHE A 110 -22.62 -0.21 -17.23
CA PHE A 110 -23.41 -0.12 -18.46
C PHE A 110 -24.82 -0.71 -18.27
N GLY A 111 -24.95 -1.82 -17.54
CA GLY A 111 -26.26 -2.38 -17.20
C GLY A 111 -27.16 -1.41 -16.41
N ALA A 112 -26.59 -0.48 -15.65
CA ALA A 112 -27.36 0.50 -14.88
C ALA A 112 -27.57 1.86 -15.60
N TRP A 113 -27.03 2.00 -16.82
CA TRP A 113 -26.88 3.26 -17.53
C TRP A 113 -28.19 3.85 -18.06
N GLU A 114 -29.06 3.04 -18.66
CA GLU A 114 -30.21 3.53 -19.45
C GLU A 114 -31.14 4.46 -18.66
N LYS A 115 -31.34 4.17 -17.37
CA LYS A 115 -32.22 4.98 -16.50
C LYS A 115 -31.50 6.12 -15.77
N ASN A 116 -30.17 6.09 -15.72
CA ASN A 116 -29.38 6.93 -14.82
C ASN A 116 -28.14 7.54 -15.51
N PHE A 117 -28.18 7.75 -16.82
CA PHE A 117 -27.04 8.19 -17.63
C PHE A 117 -26.21 9.32 -17.00
N VAL A 118 -26.86 10.42 -16.63
CA VAL A 118 -26.20 11.60 -16.04
C VAL A 118 -25.48 11.23 -14.73
N MET A 119 -26.10 10.39 -13.91
CA MET A 119 -25.52 9.94 -12.65
C MET A 119 -24.34 9.01 -12.89
N VAL A 120 -24.41 8.09 -13.86
CA VAL A 120 -23.28 7.21 -14.19
C VAL A 120 -22.08 8.03 -14.67
N ILE A 121 -22.28 8.97 -15.59
CA ILE A 121 -21.21 9.86 -16.07
C ILE A 121 -20.62 10.69 -14.92
N ALA A 122 -21.46 11.34 -14.11
CA ALA A 122 -21.01 12.14 -12.98
C ALA A 122 -20.18 11.31 -11.97
N CYS A 123 -20.65 10.10 -11.68
CA CYS A 123 -19.97 9.18 -10.78
C CYS A 123 -18.64 8.66 -11.37
N ILE A 124 -18.56 8.33 -12.66
CA ILE A 124 -17.31 7.92 -13.31
C ILE A 124 -16.26 9.05 -13.26
N VAL A 125 -16.67 10.29 -13.55
CA VAL A 125 -15.78 11.46 -13.42
C VAL A 125 -15.32 11.62 -11.98
N GLY A 126 -16.22 11.48 -11.02
CA GLY A 126 -15.89 11.48 -9.59
C GLY A 126 -14.91 10.38 -9.19
N ALA A 127 -15.07 9.16 -9.72
CA ALA A 127 -14.15 8.05 -9.49
C ALA A 127 -12.75 8.33 -10.01
N GLY A 128 -12.61 8.95 -11.20
CA GLY A 128 -11.30 9.32 -11.74
C GLY A 128 -10.54 10.31 -10.86
N LEU A 129 -11.23 11.30 -10.28
CA LEU A 129 -10.64 12.23 -9.31
C LEU A 129 -10.28 11.52 -8.00
N MET A 130 -11.19 10.68 -7.50
CA MET A 130 -11.02 9.95 -6.25
C MET A 130 -9.90 8.91 -6.32
N SER A 131 -9.71 8.24 -7.46
CA SER A 131 -8.66 7.24 -7.63
C SER A 131 -7.27 7.84 -7.54
N GLY A 132 -7.06 9.02 -8.12
CA GLY A 132 -5.78 9.73 -8.03
C GLY A 132 -5.47 10.18 -6.60
N ALA A 133 -6.46 10.76 -5.92
CA ALA A 133 -6.34 11.16 -4.51
C ALA A 133 -6.06 9.96 -3.59
N LEU A 134 -6.78 8.84 -3.79
CA LEU A 134 -6.60 7.63 -3.01
C LEU A 134 -5.24 6.98 -3.26
N ALA A 135 -4.78 6.91 -4.52
CA ALA A 135 -3.46 6.39 -4.85
C ALA A 135 -2.34 7.24 -4.22
N TYR A 136 -2.45 8.58 -4.30
CA TYR A 136 -1.49 9.49 -3.67
C TYR A 136 -1.49 9.35 -2.14
N PHE A 137 -2.68 9.28 -1.52
CA PHE A 137 -2.81 9.08 -0.09
C PHE A 137 -2.19 7.75 0.36
N ASN A 138 -2.46 6.65 -0.35
CA ASN A 138 -1.89 5.34 -0.06
C ASN A 138 -0.35 5.36 -0.16
N PHE A 139 0.19 5.98 -1.21
CA PHE A 139 1.63 6.16 -1.37
C PHE A 139 2.26 6.91 -0.18
N TYR A 140 1.65 8.01 0.25
CA TYR A 140 2.13 8.79 1.40
C TYR A 140 2.06 7.99 2.70
N MET A 141 0.95 7.28 2.95
CA MET A 141 0.78 6.44 4.14
C MET A 141 1.78 5.28 4.18
N GLU A 142 2.10 4.67 3.04
CA GLU A 142 3.12 3.61 2.94
C GLU A 142 4.52 4.17 3.29
N ALA A 143 4.87 5.34 2.75
CA ALA A 143 6.12 6.02 3.09
C ALA A 143 6.21 6.36 4.59
N GLU A 144 5.13 6.85 5.20
CA GLU A 144 5.08 7.17 6.63
C GLU A 144 5.20 5.93 7.53
N LYS A 145 4.48 4.84 7.19
CA LYS A 145 4.61 3.55 7.89
C LYS A 145 6.06 3.06 7.86
N THR A 146 6.70 3.13 6.71
CA THR A 146 8.09 2.73 6.50
C THR A 146 9.03 3.58 7.37
N ARG A 147 8.88 4.91 7.37
CA ARG A 147 9.69 5.77 8.25
C ARG A 147 9.46 5.46 9.73
N ASN A 148 8.22 5.18 10.15
CA ASN A 148 7.91 4.88 11.55
C ASN A 148 8.57 3.59 12.04
N ILE A 149 8.84 2.62 11.16
CA ILE A 149 9.65 1.44 11.51
C ILE A 149 11.09 1.88 11.82
N ALA A 150 11.71 2.67 10.93
CA ALA A 150 13.06 3.20 11.16
C ALA A 150 13.16 4.03 12.45
N VAL A 151 12.15 4.85 12.74
CA VAL A 151 12.08 5.62 14.01
C VAL A 151 12.09 4.68 15.22
N LYS A 152 11.24 3.64 15.21
CA LYS A 152 11.15 2.68 16.33
C LYS A 152 12.45 1.91 16.53
N ASP A 153 13.13 1.55 15.45
CA ASP A 153 14.43 0.88 15.54
C ASP A 153 15.50 1.83 16.11
N CYS A 154 15.54 3.09 15.65
CA CYS A 154 16.43 4.11 16.23
C CYS A 154 16.13 4.36 17.72
N GLU A 155 14.86 4.37 18.14
CA GLU A 155 14.46 4.46 19.54
C GLU A 155 14.90 3.23 20.35
N ARG A 156 14.75 2.02 19.80
CA ARG A 156 15.23 0.76 20.40
C ARG A 156 16.74 0.80 20.62
N LEU A 157 17.50 1.22 19.61
CA LEU A 157 18.95 1.35 19.69
C LEU A 157 19.38 2.45 20.68
N SER A 158 18.64 3.56 20.72
CA SER A 158 18.86 4.65 21.68
C SER A 158 18.63 4.19 23.12
N ALA A 159 17.57 3.43 23.37
CA ALA A 159 17.31 2.83 24.68
C ALA A 159 18.40 1.83 25.10
N ALA A 160 18.90 1.03 24.15
CA ALA A 160 20.04 0.13 24.38
C ALA A 160 21.31 0.90 24.73
N TYR A 161 21.60 2.01 24.02
CA TYR A 161 22.71 2.90 24.34
C TYR A 161 22.63 3.46 25.77
N HIS A 162 21.45 3.93 26.20
CA HIS A 162 21.28 4.45 27.56
C HIS A 162 21.56 3.38 28.61
N LYS A 163 21.02 2.17 28.42
CA LYS A 163 21.24 1.05 29.33
C LYS A 163 22.70 0.61 29.37
N TYR A 164 23.39 0.67 28.23
CA TYR A 164 24.82 0.42 28.12
C TYR A 164 25.62 1.43 28.95
N TYR A 165 25.37 2.72 28.73
CA TYR A 165 26.05 3.81 29.45
C TYR A 165 25.84 3.74 30.97
N GLU A 166 24.61 3.47 31.42
CA GLU A 166 24.28 3.32 32.85
C GLU A 166 24.99 2.13 33.51
N THR A 167 25.23 1.04 32.75
CA THR A 167 25.82 -0.19 33.29
C THR A 167 27.34 -0.18 33.23
N GLU A 168 27.92 0.29 32.12
CA GLU A 168 29.35 0.21 31.86
C GLU A 168 30.11 1.51 32.13
N GLY A 169 29.40 2.63 32.29
CA GLY A 169 29.98 3.93 32.62
C GLY A 169 30.86 4.53 31.52
N ARG A 170 30.83 3.97 30.30
CA ARG A 170 31.54 4.47 29.11
C ARG A 170 30.58 4.63 27.93
N GLU A 171 30.96 5.47 26.98
CA GLU A 171 30.20 5.64 25.72
C GLU A 171 30.65 4.58 24.70
N ILE A 172 29.74 4.17 23.83
CA ILE A 172 30.08 3.34 22.66
C ILE A 172 30.77 4.22 21.60
N GLU A 173 31.69 3.65 20.84
CA GLU A 173 32.22 4.25 19.62
C GLU A 173 31.44 3.76 18.40
N THR A 174 30.98 2.50 18.44
CA THR A 174 30.23 1.87 17.35
C THR A 174 29.01 1.12 17.87
N LEU A 175 27.98 0.99 17.01
CA LEU A 175 26.77 0.25 17.37
C LEU A 175 27.05 -1.22 17.71
N ASN A 176 28.06 -1.84 17.11
CA ASN A 176 28.41 -3.24 17.33
C ASN A 176 28.72 -3.57 18.80
N GLU A 177 29.13 -2.58 19.60
CA GLU A 177 29.35 -2.76 21.04
C GLU A 177 28.06 -3.08 21.82
N LEU A 178 26.89 -2.77 21.25
CA LEU A 178 25.59 -3.11 21.83
C LEU A 178 25.20 -4.58 21.58
N GLN A 179 25.90 -5.29 20.68
CA GLN A 179 25.49 -6.60 20.19
C GLN A 179 25.42 -7.66 21.29
N GLU A 180 26.50 -7.83 22.06
CA GLU A 180 26.65 -8.99 22.95
C GLU A 180 25.58 -9.06 24.06
N LYS A 181 25.05 -7.90 24.48
CA LYS A 181 24.27 -7.82 25.73
C LYS A 181 22.97 -7.02 25.62
N TYR A 182 22.83 -6.14 24.63
CA TYR A 182 21.70 -5.20 24.56
C TYR A 182 20.85 -5.37 23.30
N VAL A 183 21.47 -5.66 22.15
CA VAL A 183 20.79 -5.82 20.86
C VAL A 183 21.42 -6.98 20.08
N PRO A 184 21.01 -8.24 20.32
CA PRO A 184 21.68 -9.42 19.78
C PRO A 184 21.64 -9.52 18.24
N ASP A 185 20.67 -8.87 17.60
CA ASP A 185 20.38 -8.89 16.17
C ASP A 185 20.98 -7.72 15.38
N ILE A 186 21.84 -6.89 15.99
CA ILE A 186 22.27 -5.61 15.41
C ILE A 186 23.03 -5.73 14.08
N ASP A 187 23.73 -6.84 13.88
CA ASP A 187 24.50 -7.17 12.66
C ASP A 187 23.59 -7.54 11.48
N THR A 188 22.40 -8.05 11.78
CA THR A 188 21.36 -8.41 10.81
C THR A 188 20.28 -7.33 10.67
N LEU A 189 20.24 -6.37 11.60
CA LEU A 189 19.25 -5.30 11.64
C LEU A 189 19.53 -4.27 10.53
N LYS A 190 18.69 -4.28 9.50
CA LYS A 190 18.68 -3.28 8.44
C LYS A 190 17.51 -2.33 8.62
N ASP A 191 17.68 -1.09 8.17
CA ASP A 191 16.57 -0.17 8.02
C ASP A 191 15.57 -0.66 6.94
N PRO A 192 14.37 -0.09 6.86
CA PRO A 192 13.36 -0.52 5.89
C PRO A 192 13.77 -0.39 4.41
N TRP A 193 14.86 0.33 4.14
CA TRP A 193 15.44 0.52 2.81
C TRP A 193 16.68 -0.36 2.56
N GLY A 194 17.03 -1.22 3.52
CA GLY A 194 18.12 -2.19 3.41
C GLY A 194 19.49 -1.65 3.81
N ASN A 195 19.57 -0.44 4.35
CA ASN A 195 20.82 0.16 4.82
C ASN A 195 21.10 -0.22 6.28
N ASP A 196 22.38 -0.17 6.65
CA ASP A 196 22.79 -0.27 8.05
C ASP A 196 22.45 1.00 8.83
N TYR A 197 22.03 0.82 10.09
CA TYR A 197 21.94 1.92 11.04
C TYR A 197 23.35 2.42 11.39
N GLU A 198 23.48 3.73 11.59
CA GLU A 198 24.76 4.35 11.93
C GLU A 198 24.65 5.15 13.24
N PHE A 199 25.77 5.21 13.97
CA PHE A 199 25.91 6.04 15.16
C PHE A 199 26.90 7.17 14.89
N ASP A 200 26.43 8.41 15.01
CA ASP A 200 27.28 9.58 14.97
C ASP A 200 27.71 9.94 16.40
N ASN A 201 28.96 9.59 16.73
CA ASN A 201 29.54 9.85 18.05
C ASN A 201 29.73 11.36 18.32
N VAL A 202 29.82 12.20 17.27
CA VAL A 202 29.99 13.65 17.40
C VAL A 202 28.65 14.33 17.67
N MET A 203 27.63 13.99 16.88
CA MET A 203 26.28 14.55 17.03
C MET A 203 25.43 13.84 18.08
N LYS A 204 25.93 12.74 18.66
CA LYS A 204 25.23 11.90 19.63
C LYS A 204 23.83 11.51 19.12
N LYS A 205 23.79 10.93 17.92
CA LYS A 205 22.56 10.46 17.30
C LYS A 205 22.74 9.10 16.63
N ILE A 206 21.69 8.30 16.66
CA ILE A 206 21.57 7.07 15.89
C ILE A 206 20.64 7.40 14.72
N TYR A 207 21.01 7.02 13.50
CA TYR A 207 20.22 7.35 12.32
C TYR A 207 20.18 6.24 11.27
N SER A 208 19.09 6.25 10.51
CA SER A 208 18.94 5.55 9.23
C SER A 208 19.12 6.58 8.11
N LYS A 209 19.76 6.15 7.01
CA LYS A 209 20.04 6.96 5.81
C LYS A 209 18.81 7.22 4.95
N GLY A 210 17.65 6.66 5.32
CA GLY A 210 16.44 6.84 4.54
C GLY A 210 16.48 6.17 3.16
N PRO A 211 15.49 6.50 2.31
CA PRO A 211 15.35 5.94 0.97
C PRO A 211 16.52 6.25 0.02
N ASP A 212 17.21 7.37 0.19
CA ASP A 212 18.27 7.78 -0.74
C ASP A 212 19.63 7.11 -0.47
N ALA A 213 19.73 6.35 0.62
CA ALA A 213 20.90 5.63 1.10
C ALA A 213 22.13 6.53 1.33
N LYS A 214 21.95 7.84 1.43
CA LYS A 214 23.00 8.81 1.69
C LYS A 214 22.86 9.30 3.12
N ALA A 215 23.98 9.38 3.83
CA ALA A 215 23.97 9.96 5.16
C ALA A 215 23.90 11.50 5.09
N LYS A 216 23.30 12.11 6.11
CA LYS A 216 23.26 13.56 6.36
C LYS A 216 22.42 14.32 5.34
N THR A 217 21.37 13.67 4.85
CA THR A 217 20.38 14.23 3.92
C THR A 217 19.07 14.53 4.67
N SER A 218 18.11 15.16 3.98
CA SER A 218 16.86 15.60 4.60
C SER A 218 15.89 14.45 4.91
N ASP A 219 16.12 13.27 4.36
CA ASP A 219 15.33 12.06 4.54
C ASP A 219 15.87 11.13 5.63
N ASP A 220 17.02 11.45 6.21
CA ASP A 220 17.57 10.76 7.39
C ASP A 220 16.54 10.69 8.52
N VAL A 221 16.35 9.49 9.06
CA VAL A 221 15.58 9.28 10.28
C VAL A 221 16.57 9.19 11.44
N ALA A 222 16.56 10.16 12.34
CA ALA A 222 17.53 10.23 13.44
C ALA A 222 16.88 10.40 14.81
N VAL A 223 17.43 9.71 15.82
CA VAL A 223 17.09 9.85 17.23
C VAL A 223 18.34 10.25 18.00
N PHE A 224 18.23 11.31 18.81
CA PHE A 224 19.32 11.77 19.66
C PHE A 224 19.46 10.87 20.90
N VAL A 225 20.69 10.52 21.22
CA VAL A 225 21.11 9.84 22.45
C VAL A 225 21.75 10.87 23.37
N ASN A 226 20.92 11.72 23.96
CA ASN A 226 21.39 12.72 24.92
C ASN A 226 21.67 12.08 26.27
N ARG A 227 22.79 12.45 26.89
CA ARG A 227 23.04 12.17 28.31
C ARG A 227 21.92 12.86 29.12
N LYS A 228 21.02 12.08 29.72
CA LYS A 228 20.21 12.58 30.84
C LYS A 228 21.00 12.43 32.12
#